data_AF-A0A935T7F7-F1
#
_entry.id   AF-A0A935T7F7-F1
#
_cell.length_a   1.000
_cell.length_b   1.000
_cell.length_c   1.000
_cell.angle_alpha   90.00
_cell.angle_beta   90.00
_cell.angle_gamma   90.00
#
_symmetry.space_group_name_H-M   'P 1'
#
loop_
_entity.id
_entity.type
_entity.pdbx_description
1 polymer ?
#
loop_
_entity_poly.entity_id
_entity_poly.type
_entity_poly.pdbx_seq_one_letter_code
_entity_poly.pdbx_strand_id
1 'polypeptide(L)'
;MLRRELEAAKMPPLLHYVAFIESGYRNAATSTAAAAGLWQFMPETGRKYGLRIVGAVDERRDSAKSTRAAAHYLRRSGIRVRRRRPPARTGGL
;
A
#
# COMPACT_ATOMS: atom_id res chain seq x y z
N MET A 1 -4.44 11.30 2.77
CA MET A 1 -4.00 10.79 1.46
C MET A 1 -3.94 9.26 1.38
N LEU A 2 -3.07 8.57 2.14
CA LEU A 2 -2.89 7.10 2.08
C LEU A 2 -4.19 6.31 2.23
N ARG A 3 -5.00 6.66 3.23
CA ARG A 3 -6.31 6.02 3.47
C ARG A 3 -7.20 6.04 2.24
N ARG A 4 -7.29 7.19 1.57
CA ARG A 4 -8.10 7.37 0.36
C ARG A 4 -7.64 6.46 -0.78
N GLU A 5 -6.32 6.34 -0.99
CA GLU A 5 -5.76 5.44 -2.02
C GLU A 5 -6.04 3.97 -1.70
N LEU A 6 -5.95 3.56 -0.43
CA LEU A 6 -6.28 2.20 0.01
C LEU A 6 -7.78 1.90 -0.15
N GLU A 7 -8.64 2.85 0.22
CA GLU A 7 -10.09 2.77 0.04
C GLU A 7 -10.46 2.63 -1.44
N ALA A 8 -9.87 3.46 -2.31
CA ALA A 8 -10.04 3.37 -3.76
C ALA A 8 -9.59 2.00 -4.31
N ALA A 9 -8.53 1.42 -3.74
CA ALA A 9 -8.05 0.09 -4.09
C ALA A 9 -8.84 -1.07 -3.45
N LYS A 10 -9.92 -0.77 -2.70
CA LYS A 10 -10.72 -1.74 -1.92
C LYS A 10 -9.87 -2.53 -0.90
N MET A 11 -8.86 -1.88 -0.33
CA MET A 11 -8.01 -2.41 0.73
C MET A 11 -8.41 -1.82 2.09
N PRO A 12 -8.17 -2.52 3.21
CA PRO A 12 -8.42 -1.97 4.53
C PRO A 12 -7.64 -0.65 4.73
N PRO A 13 -8.31 0.46 5.09
CA PRO A 13 -7.64 1.75 5.25
C PRO A 13 -6.52 1.67 6.29
N LEU A 14 -6.73 0.90 7.37
CA LEU A 14 -5.77 0.70 8.45
C LEU A 14 -4.40 0.17 8.00
N LEU A 15 -4.26 -0.39 6.79
CA LEU A 15 -2.96 -0.77 6.26
C LEU A 15 -2.00 0.41 6.10
N HIS A 16 -2.49 1.65 6.14
CA HIS A 16 -1.60 2.81 6.20
C HIS A 16 -0.65 2.78 7.42
N TYR A 17 -1.00 2.08 8.51
CA TYR A 17 -0.09 1.90 9.65
C TYR A 17 1.14 1.06 9.32
N VAL A 18 1.10 0.22 8.28
CA VAL A 18 2.32 -0.45 7.79
C VAL A 18 3.32 0.60 7.31
N ALA A 19 2.87 1.60 6.53
CA ALA A 19 3.75 2.70 6.10
C ALA A 19 4.31 3.52 7.27
N PHE A 20 3.57 3.63 8.39
CA PHE A 20 4.08 4.22 9.63
C PHE A 20 5.24 3.39 10.21
N ILE A 21 5.06 2.07 10.32
CA ILE A 21 6.08 1.15 10.85
C ILE A 21 7.35 1.19 9.97
N GLU A 22 7.19 1.21 8.65
CA GLU A 22 8.31 1.14 7.71
C GLU A 22 9.16 2.42 7.65
N SER A 23 8.55 3.60 7.79
CA SER A 23 9.23 4.87 7.51
C SER A 23 8.92 6.02 8.46
N GLY A 24 7.99 5.85 9.40
CA GLY A 24 7.43 6.95 10.19
C GLY A 24 6.73 8.00 9.33
N TYR A 25 6.16 7.59 8.19
CA TYR A 25 5.59 8.45 7.15
C TYR A 25 6.58 9.40 6.45
N ARG A 26 7.87 9.06 6.41
CA ARG A 26 8.88 9.87 5.72
C ARG A 26 9.01 9.44 4.26
N ASN A 27 8.47 10.22 3.33
CA ASN A 27 8.63 9.99 1.88
C ASN A 27 10.11 9.93 1.44
N ALA A 28 10.99 10.67 2.11
CA ALA A 28 12.42 10.71 1.79
C ALA A 28 13.22 9.53 2.39
N ALA A 29 12.60 8.69 3.22
CA ALA A 29 13.28 7.56 3.86
C ALA A 29 13.94 6.65 2.82
N THR A 30 15.15 6.22 3.14
CA THR A 30 15.91 5.24 2.36
C THR A 30 16.70 4.39 3.35
N SER A 31 16.58 3.07 3.26
CA SER A 31 17.36 2.16 4.08
C SER A 31 18.76 1.95 3.51
N THR A 32 19.66 1.37 4.31
CA THR A 32 20.99 0.95 3.86
C THR A 32 20.94 -0.08 2.72
N ALA A 33 19.87 -0.88 2.64
CA ALA A 33 19.61 -1.84 1.57
C ALA A 33 18.88 -1.22 0.35
N ALA A 34 18.75 0.11 0.29
CA ALA A 34 18.11 0.85 -0.80
C ALA A 34 16.58 0.72 -0.95
N ALA A 35 15.87 0.18 0.05
CA ALA A 35 14.42 0.31 0.13
C ALA A 35 14.05 1.78 0.41
N ALA A 36 13.05 2.33 -0.28
CA ALA A 36 12.77 3.77 -0.21
C ALA A 36 11.29 4.12 -0.11
N GLY A 37 11.04 5.31 0.43
CA GLY A 37 9.72 5.93 0.53
C GLY A 37 8.84 5.33 1.61
N LEU A 38 7.56 5.73 1.61
CA LEU A 38 6.61 5.41 2.68
C LEU A 38 6.49 3.91 2.97
N TRP A 39 6.53 3.11 1.92
CA TRP A 39 6.30 1.67 1.96
C TRP A 39 7.59 0.87 1.86
N GLN A 40 8.75 1.55 1.93
CA GLN A 40 10.08 0.92 1.87
C GLN A 40 10.19 -0.08 0.70
N PHE A 41 9.79 0.33 -0.49
CA PHE A 41 9.90 -0.54 -1.67
C PHE A 41 11.37 -0.70 -2.09
N MET A 42 11.78 -1.95 -2.30
CA MET A 42 12.99 -2.24 -3.08
C MET A 42 12.83 -1.75 -4.52
N PRO A 43 13.91 -1.31 -5.21
CA PRO A 43 13.80 -0.77 -6.56
C PRO A 43 13.12 -1.73 -7.54
N GLU A 44 13.54 -2.99 -7.54
CA GLU A 44 12.98 -4.03 -8.41
C GLU A 44 11.49 -4.25 -8.15
N THR A 45 11.10 -4.42 -6.88
CA THR A 45 9.70 -4.56 -6.48
C THR A 45 8.89 -3.32 -6.86
N GLY A 46 9.42 -2.12 -6.63
CA GLY A 46 8.75 -0.88 -7.03
C GLY A 46 8.43 -0.86 -8.53
N ARG A 47 9.40 -1.19 -9.39
CA ARG A 47 9.20 -1.31 -10.84
C ARG A 47 8.16 -2.36 -11.19
N LYS A 48 8.22 -3.53 -10.55
CA LYS A 48 7.26 -4.63 -10.77
C LYS A 48 5.81 -4.20 -10.48
N TYR A 49 5.60 -3.26 -9.56
CA TYR A 49 4.27 -2.72 -9.24
C TYR A 49 4.00 -1.34 -9.88
N GLY A 50 4.73 -1.00 -10.95
CA GLY A 50 4.43 0.14 -11.81
C GLY A 50 5.01 1.48 -11.34
N LEU A 51 5.93 1.48 -10.36
CA LEU A 51 6.64 2.70 -9.97
C LEU A 51 7.81 2.95 -10.90
N ARG A 52 7.91 4.18 -11.41
CA ARG A 52 9.04 4.61 -12.22
C ARG A 52 10.22 5.01 -11.34
N ILE A 53 11.35 4.34 -11.57
CA ILE A 53 12.62 4.57 -10.86
C ILE A 53 13.72 4.68 -11.93
N VAL A 54 13.93 5.91 -12.42
CA VAL A 54 14.83 6.23 -13.54
C VAL A 54 15.43 7.62 -13.39
N GLY A 55 16.76 7.73 -13.52
CA GLY A 55 17.47 8.99 -13.37
C GLY A 55 17.16 9.67 -12.03
N ALA A 56 16.72 10.92 -12.09
CA ALA A 56 16.31 11.69 -10.91
C ALA A 56 14.89 11.35 -10.40
N VAL A 57 14.12 10.53 -11.13
CA VAL A 57 12.75 10.17 -10.75
C VAL A 57 12.76 8.89 -9.93
N ASP A 58 12.19 8.96 -8.73
CA ASP A 58 11.92 7.80 -7.89
C ASP A 58 10.52 7.88 -7.27
N GLU A 59 9.54 7.26 -7.95
CA GLU A 59 8.13 7.28 -7.54
C GLU A 59 7.84 6.44 -6.29
N ARG A 60 8.84 5.74 -5.73
CA ARG A 60 8.71 5.15 -4.38
C ARG A 60 8.52 6.24 -3.33
N ARG A 61 9.03 7.45 -3.58
CA ARG A 61 8.89 8.62 -2.71
C ARG A 61 7.62 9.44 -2.96
N ASP A 62 6.84 9.11 -3.99
CA ASP A 62 5.52 9.70 -4.23
C ASP A 62 4.49 8.94 -3.39
N SER A 63 3.84 9.63 -2.45
CA SER A 63 2.92 8.99 -1.52
C SER A 63 1.71 8.35 -2.21
N ALA A 64 1.19 8.92 -3.31
CA ALA A 64 0.01 8.39 -4.00
C ALA A 64 0.39 7.14 -4.78
N LYS A 65 1.44 7.27 -5.60
CA LYS A 65 1.89 6.20 -6.49
C LYS A 65 2.38 5.01 -5.67
N SER A 66 3.21 5.26 -4.65
CA SER A 66 3.71 4.19 -3.78
C SER A 66 2.59 3.51 -2.98
N THR A 67 1.56 4.24 -2.51
CA THR A 67 0.42 3.60 -1.85
C THR A 67 -0.43 2.76 -2.79
N ARG A 68 -0.64 3.19 -4.04
CA ARG A 68 -1.30 2.35 -5.05
C ARG A 68 -0.49 1.07 -5.28
N ALA A 69 0.81 1.19 -5.51
CA ALA A 69 1.70 0.04 -5.67
C ALA A 69 1.65 -0.90 -4.44
N ALA A 70 1.67 -0.35 -3.23
CA ALA A 70 1.56 -1.10 -1.98
C ALA A 70 0.22 -1.82 -1.85
N ALA A 71 -0.89 -1.19 -2.24
CA ALA A 71 -2.21 -1.82 -2.27
C ALA A 71 -2.22 -3.05 -3.19
N HIS A 72 -1.61 -2.94 -4.38
CA HIS A 72 -1.46 -4.07 -5.30
C HIS A 72 -0.56 -5.18 -4.72
N TYR A 73 0.58 -4.82 -4.13
CA TYR A 73 1.50 -5.76 -3.47
C TYR A 73 0.82 -6.53 -2.34
N LEU A 74 0.23 -5.82 -1.37
CA LEU A 74 -0.40 -6.42 -0.19
C LEU A 74 -1.59 -7.32 -0.54
N ARG A 75 -2.37 -6.93 -1.56
CA ARG A 75 -3.44 -7.78 -2.10
C ARG A 75 -2.89 -9.08 -2.68
N ARG A 76 -1.78 -9.01 -3.42
CA ARG A 76 -1.11 -10.19 -4.00
C ARG A 76 -0.51 -11.09 -2.92
N SER A 77 0.01 -10.51 -1.83
CA SER A 77 0.58 -11.20 -0.67
C SER A 77 -0.46 -11.87 0.22
N GLY A 78 -1.76 -11.74 -0.08
CA GLY A 78 -2.83 -12.49 0.57
C GLY A 78 -3.65 -11.70 1.58
N ILE A 79 -3.41 -10.40 1.76
CA ILE A 79 -4.34 -9.55 2.53
C ILE A 79 -5.64 -9.44 1.75
N ARG A 80 -6.68 -10.14 2.22
CA ARG A 80 -8.02 -10.12 1.62
C ARG A 80 -8.98 -9.39 2.56
N VAL A 81 -9.83 -8.55 1.98
CA VAL A 81 -11.01 -8.05 2.67
C VAL A 81 -12.02 -9.20 2.71
N ARG A 82 -12.19 -9.83 3.87
CA ARG A 82 -13.35 -10.73 4.09
C ARG A 82 -14.60 -9.89 3.92
N ARG A 83 -15.42 -10.19 2.91
CA ARG A 83 -16.79 -9.68 2.86
C ARG A 83 -17.50 -10.19 4.11
N ARG A 84 -17.97 -9.29 4.98
CA ARG A 84 -18.91 -9.70 6.03
C ARG A 84 -20.08 -10.38 5.32
N ARG A 85 -20.38 -11.62 5.71
CA ARG A 85 -21.62 -12.27 5.30
C ARG A 85 -22.75 -11.38 5.86
N PRO A 86 -23.73 -10.94 5.05
CA PRO A 86 -24.85 -10.19 5.58
C PRO A 86 -25.53 -11.05 6.66
N PRO A 87 -26.07 -10.44 7.72
CA PRO A 87 -26.82 -11.19 8.73
C PRO A 87 -27.90 -11.99 8.02
N ALA A 88 -28.04 -13.27 8.38
CA ALA A 88 -29.15 -14.07 7.89
C ALA A 88 -30.43 -13.31 8.22
N ARG A 89 -31.29 -13.07 7.21
CA ARG A 89 -32.64 -12.60 7.46
C ARG A 89 -33.30 -13.69 8.29
N THR A 90 -33.39 -13.51 9.60
CA THR A 90 -34.30 -14.25 10.45
C THR A 90 -35.69 -13.93 9.92
N GLY A 91 -36.25 -14.86 9.14
CA GLY A 91 -37.64 -14.79 8.71
C GLY A 91 -38.50 -14.73 9.97
N GLY A 92 -39.28 -13.66 10.08
CA GLY A 92 -40.35 -13.57 11.04
C GLY A 92 -41.37 -14.67 10.78
N LEU A 93 -41.92 -15.16 11.89
CA LEU A 93 -43.03 -16.09 12.11
C LEU A 93 -44.09 -16.11 10.99
#